data_AF-A0A947F8B2-F1
#
_entry.id   AF-A0A947F8B2-F1
#
_cell.length_a   1.000
_cell.length_b   1.000
_cell.length_c   1.000
_cell.angle_alpha   90.00
_cell.angle_beta   90.00
_cell.angle_gamma   90.00
#
_symmetry.space_group_name_H-M   'P 1'
#
loop_
_entity.id
_entity.type
_entity.pdbx_description
1 polymer ?
#
loop_
_entity_poly.entity_id
_entity_poly.type
_entity_poly.pdbx_seq_one_letter_code
_entity_poly.pdbx_strand_id
1 'polypeptide(L)'
;MIKKILKTALVLLSLIVIAILGLYFIPPGQEEIKYNYVTEKPTFNLDSKVGWYKTTDGLYYQVTWGAKTGLQLNYFDSLRVNLKSFRLSPLSEDNFDTNGDTNTIEAIFEWSASSSKYFLEFNGKKTRFEAIKQDSLYYNQREVNYYNGDIKLSGLLLQPYTKKNIAVIFIHGSGLSDRDNFWYMYQADYLARHGITVLLPDKRGCGKSFGEWHTASFNDFAEDAISAIQFLERDSYISYYKIGVLGLSQGGWISHLVAHKSERVDFIID
;
A
#
# COMPACT_ATOMS: atom_id res chain seq x y z
N MET A 1 30.07 19.79 -24.98
CA MET A 1 29.03 18.77 -24.74
C MET A 1 29.24 17.99 -23.44
N ILE A 2 30.46 17.49 -23.17
CA ILE A 2 30.80 16.65 -21.99
C ILE A 2 30.59 17.35 -20.63
N LYS A 3 30.87 18.67 -20.51
CA LYS A 3 30.65 19.42 -19.26
C LYS A 3 29.18 19.62 -18.86
N LYS A 4 28.24 19.54 -19.82
CA LYS A 4 26.79 19.64 -19.56
C LYS A 4 26.24 18.33 -19.02
N ILE A 5 26.74 17.20 -19.54
CA ILE A 5 26.37 15.84 -19.11
C ILE A 5 26.87 15.57 -17.67
N LEU A 6 28.07 16.01 -17.30
CA LEU A 6 28.56 15.86 -15.92
C LEU A 6 27.76 16.67 -14.89
N LYS A 7 27.27 17.87 -15.24
CA LYS A 7 26.41 18.67 -14.34
C LYS A 7 25.03 18.02 -14.14
N THR A 8 24.46 17.42 -15.18
CA THR A 8 23.18 16.70 -15.07
C THR A 8 23.32 15.39 -14.31
N ALA A 9 24.44 14.67 -14.48
CA ALA A 9 24.73 13.46 -13.71
C ALA A 9 24.99 13.76 -12.21
N LEU A 10 25.64 14.88 -11.88
CA LEU A 10 25.83 15.29 -10.48
C LEU A 10 24.52 15.73 -9.81
N VAL A 11 23.61 16.37 -10.55
CA VAL A 11 22.29 16.78 -10.03
C VAL A 11 21.34 15.58 -9.86
N LEU A 12 21.42 14.59 -10.76
CA LEU A 12 20.70 13.33 -10.56
C LEU A 12 21.29 12.50 -9.42
N LEU A 13 22.62 12.44 -9.27
CA LEU A 13 23.22 11.79 -8.10
C LEU A 13 22.85 12.49 -6.80
N SER A 14 22.79 13.82 -6.76
CA SER A 14 22.41 14.54 -5.54
C SER A 14 20.91 14.43 -5.23
N LEU A 15 20.02 14.38 -6.23
CA LEU A 15 18.59 14.10 -6.00
C LEU A 15 18.32 12.65 -5.58
N ILE A 16 19.08 11.69 -6.12
CA ILE A 16 19.04 10.29 -5.69
C ILE A 16 19.62 10.16 -4.28
N VAL A 17 20.69 10.89 -3.94
CA VAL A 17 21.25 10.93 -2.58
C VAL A 17 20.32 11.65 -1.61
N ILE A 18 19.50 12.63 -2.02
CA ILE A 18 18.48 13.25 -1.16
C ILE A 18 17.27 12.32 -0.94
N ALA A 19 16.93 11.47 -1.92
CA ALA A 19 15.92 10.43 -1.76
C ALA A 19 16.42 9.17 -1.02
N ILE A 20 17.72 8.85 -1.10
CA ILE A 20 18.37 7.69 -0.44
C ILE A 20 18.90 8.04 0.95
N LEU A 21 19.35 9.27 1.18
CA LEU A 21 19.68 9.81 2.51
C LEU A 21 18.47 10.52 3.13
N GLY A 22 17.33 9.82 3.15
CA GLY A 22 16.46 9.85 4.34
C GLY A 22 17.18 9.29 5.58
N LEU A 23 18.46 9.63 5.76
CA LEU A 23 19.15 9.52 7.02
C LEU A 23 18.48 10.54 7.93
N TYR A 24 17.56 10.05 8.75
CA TYR A 24 17.24 10.67 10.01
C TYR A 24 18.51 10.66 10.87
N PHE A 25 19.43 11.59 10.60
CA PHE A 25 20.33 12.08 11.62
C PHE A 25 19.46 12.89 12.57
N ILE A 26 19.03 12.28 13.68
CA ILE A 26 18.50 13.02 14.82
C ILE A 26 19.73 13.64 15.48
N PRO A 27 19.95 14.96 15.37
CA PRO A 27 21.03 15.59 16.11
C PRO A 27 20.72 15.41 17.61
N PRO A 28 21.70 15.11 18.46
CA PRO A 28 21.46 15.06 19.90
C PRO A 28 20.96 16.44 20.34
N GLY A 29 19.71 16.50 20.81
CA GLY A 29 19.06 17.73 21.28
C GLY A 29 17.79 18.18 20.53
N GLN A 30 17.26 17.41 19.57
CA GLN A 30 15.92 17.67 19.03
C GLN A 30 14.89 16.74 19.69
N GLU A 31 13.82 17.34 20.22
CA GLU A 31 12.69 16.61 20.82
C GLU A 31 12.16 15.54 19.86
N GLU A 32 11.81 14.37 20.42
CA GLU A 32 11.03 13.35 19.73
C GLU A 32 9.94 14.02 18.89
N ILE A 33 9.92 13.76 17.58
CA ILE A 33 8.76 14.10 16.75
C ILE A 33 7.61 13.24 17.30
N LYS A 34 6.83 13.82 18.21
CA LYS A 34 5.57 13.24 18.65
C LYS A 34 4.66 13.24 17.43
N TYR A 35 4.54 12.07 16.80
CA TYR A 35 3.45 11.84 15.87
C TYR A 35 2.16 12.01 16.67
N ASN A 36 1.41 13.07 16.38
CA ASN A 36 0.06 13.24 16.93
C ASN A 36 -0.82 12.16 16.29
N TYR A 37 -0.91 11.01 16.97
CA TYR A 37 -1.84 9.97 16.61
C TYR A 37 -3.25 10.56 16.63
N VAL A 38 -3.96 10.47 15.51
CA VAL A 38 -5.41 10.65 15.53
C VAL A 38 -5.95 9.37 16.15
N THR A 39 -6.10 9.36 17.48
CA THR A 39 -6.45 8.18 18.27
C THR A 39 -7.91 7.76 18.11
N GLU A 40 -8.74 8.60 17.49
CA GLU A 40 -10.16 8.35 17.32
C GLU A 40 -10.52 8.26 15.84
N LYS A 41 -11.03 7.08 15.45
CA LYS A 41 -11.70 6.89 14.16
C LYS A 41 -12.84 7.91 14.09
N PRO A 42 -13.06 8.59 12.96
CA PRO A 42 -14.22 9.46 12.81
C PRO A 42 -15.50 8.72 13.19
N THR A 43 -16.44 9.40 13.85
CA THR A 43 -17.66 8.79 14.41
C THR A 43 -18.66 8.31 13.36
N PHE A 44 -18.46 8.65 12.09
CA PHE A 44 -19.28 8.19 10.95
C PHE A 44 -18.77 6.89 10.34
N ASN A 45 -19.61 6.21 9.54
CA ASN A 45 -19.31 4.89 8.99
C ASN A 45 -18.23 4.94 7.89
N LEU A 46 -16.97 4.98 8.32
CA LEU A 46 -15.79 5.03 7.47
C LEU A 46 -15.65 3.80 6.55
N ASP A 47 -16.14 2.65 6.99
CA ASP A 47 -16.01 1.38 6.25
C ASP A 47 -16.84 1.41 4.97
N SER A 48 -17.87 2.27 4.90
CA SER A 48 -18.64 2.54 3.69
C SER A 48 -17.94 3.43 2.67
N LYS A 49 -16.88 4.15 3.09
CA LYS A 49 -16.15 5.13 2.28
C LYS A 49 -14.78 4.61 1.87
N VAL A 50 -14.15 3.74 2.64
CA VAL A 50 -12.88 3.09 2.27
C VAL A 50 -13.12 2.12 1.12
N GLY A 51 -12.34 2.25 0.05
CA GLY A 51 -12.49 1.40 -1.12
C GLY A 51 -12.04 2.05 -2.41
N TRP A 52 -12.32 1.36 -3.49
CA TRP A 52 -12.00 1.82 -4.83
C TRP A 52 -13.15 2.60 -5.44
N TYR A 53 -12.80 3.64 -6.17
CA TYR A 53 -13.73 4.48 -6.90
C TYR A 53 -13.24 4.66 -8.32
N LYS A 54 -14.20 4.68 -9.24
CA LYS A 54 -13.96 5.04 -10.63
C LYS A 54 -14.66 6.34 -10.95
N THR A 55 -13.95 7.26 -11.58
CA THR A 55 -14.53 8.50 -12.08
C THR A 55 -15.13 8.33 -13.47
N THR A 56 -16.00 9.25 -13.86
CA THR A 56 -16.65 9.22 -15.19
C THR A 56 -15.69 9.41 -16.35
N ASP A 57 -14.53 10.03 -16.13
CA ASP A 57 -13.44 10.12 -17.11
C ASP A 57 -12.51 8.90 -17.10
N GLY A 58 -12.83 7.86 -16.31
CA GLY A 58 -12.18 6.56 -16.35
C GLY A 58 -10.97 6.41 -15.43
N LEU A 59 -10.68 7.41 -14.60
CA LEU A 59 -9.60 7.36 -13.62
C LEU A 59 -10.03 6.54 -12.40
N TYR A 60 -9.03 5.97 -11.72
CA TYR A 60 -9.22 5.19 -10.51
C TYR A 60 -8.66 5.94 -9.32
N TYR A 61 -9.42 5.93 -8.25
CA TYR A 61 -9.04 6.50 -6.97
C TYR A 61 -9.27 5.47 -5.88
N GLN A 62 -8.45 5.54 -4.84
CA GLN A 62 -8.61 4.71 -3.67
C GLN A 62 -8.75 5.60 -2.45
N VAL A 63 -9.84 5.42 -1.70
CA VAL A 63 -9.97 5.98 -0.36
C VAL A 63 -9.46 4.93 0.61
N THR A 64 -8.42 5.25 1.36
CA THR A 64 -7.83 4.36 2.37
C THR A 64 -7.89 5.01 3.74
N TRP A 65 -7.94 4.19 4.79
CA TRP A 65 -7.78 4.66 6.16
C TRP A 65 -6.59 3.94 6.78
N GLY A 66 -5.63 4.70 7.30
CA GLY A 66 -4.55 4.17 8.11
C GLY A 66 -4.62 4.75 9.51
N ALA A 67 -4.42 3.92 10.53
CA ALA A 67 -4.48 4.35 11.94
C ALA A 67 -3.53 5.51 12.28
N LYS A 68 -2.46 5.70 11.50
CA LYS A 68 -1.48 6.78 11.67
C LYS A 68 -1.67 7.93 10.68
N THR A 69 -2.14 7.64 9.48
CA THR A 69 -2.24 8.60 8.38
C THR A 69 -3.60 9.29 8.31
N GLY A 70 -4.61 8.73 8.98
CA GLY A 70 -5.99 9.12 8.80
C GLY A 70 -6.53 8.68 7.44
N LEU A 71 -7.61 9.32 7.00
CA LEU A 71 -8.26 9.07 5.72
C LEU A 71 -7.39 9.66 4.62
N GLN A 72 -7.18 8.91 3.54
CA GLN A 72 -6.43 9.37 2.37
C GLN A 72 -7.28 9.18 1.12
N LEU A 73 -7.31 10.20 0.26
CA LEU A 73 -7.72 10.04 -1.13
C LEU A 73 -6.47 9.88 -1.96
N ASN A 74 -6.40 8.78 -2.67
CA ASN A 74 -5.25 8.48 -3.47
C ASN A 74 -5.66 8.36 -4.94
N TYR A 75 -4.84 8.93 -5.83
CA TYR A 75 -5.11 9.03 -7.26
C TYR A 75 -4.01 8.35 -8.08
N PHE A 76 -4.44 7.68 -9.16
CA PHE A 76 -3.57 7.06 -10.15
C PHE A 76 -3.90 7.52 -11.56
N ASP A 77 -2.89 8.05 -12.25
CA ASP A 77 -2.92 8.16 -13.70
C ASP A 77 -2.33 6.88 -14.32
N SER A 78 -3.21 5.97 -14.77
CA SER A 78 -2.83 4.71 -15.43
C SER A 78 -1.92 4.89 -16.65
N LEU A 79 -1.83 6.11 -17.21
CA LEU A 79 -0.98 6.43 -18.36
C LEU A 79 0.35 7.08 -17.98
N ARG A 80 0.55 7.51 -16.72
CA ARG A 80 1.71 8.36 -16.36
C ARG A 80 2.47 7.95 -15.11
N VAL A 81 2.14 6.83 -14.44
CA VAL A 81 2.84 6.36 -13.21
C VAL A 81 2.86 7.43 -12.11
N ASN A 82 1.99 8.45 -12.20
CA ASN A 82 1.91 9.51 -11.22
C ASN A 82 0.99 9.07 -10.08
N LEU A 83 1.60 8.93 -8.91
CA LEU A 83 0.93 8.63 -7.64
C LEU A 83 0.80 9.94 -6.86
N LYS A 84 -0.43 10.27 -6.46
CA LYS A 84 -0.68 11.35 -5.50
C LYS A 84 -1.57 10.83 -4.39
N SER A 85 -1.19 11.11 -3.15
CA SER A 85 -2.02 10.89 -1.97
C SER A 85 -2.33 12.25 -1.35
N PHE A 86 -3.59 12.43 -0.98
CA PHE A 86 -4.11 13.60 -0.30
C PHE A 86 -4.67 13.16 1.03
N ARG A 87 -4.17 13.72 2.13
CA ARG A 87 -4.73 13.47 3.46
C ARG A 87 -6.08 14.17 3.55
N LEU A 88 -7.11 13.46 3.99
CA LEU A 88 -8.45 13.99 4.20
C LEU A 88 -8.71 14.18 5.70
N SER A 89 -8.88 15.42 6.12
CA SER A 89 -9.42 15.80 7.43
C SER A 89 -10.94 15.91 7.34
N PRO A 90 -11.71 15.21 8.19
CA PRO A 90 -13.16 15.32 8.17
C PRO A 90 -13.60 16.72 8.64
N LEU A 91 -14.43 17.38 7.83
CA LEU A 91 -15.23 18.55 8.21
C LEU A 91 -16.65 18.13 8.59
N SER A 92 -17.19 17.11 7.92
CA SER A 92 -18.45 16.42 8.24
C SER A 92 -18.39 14.96 7.76
N GLU A 93 -19.49 14.20 7.84
CA GLU A 93 -19.57 12.82 7.32
C GLU A 93 -19.23 12.72 5.83
N ASP A 94 -19.63 13.73 5.05
CA ASP A 94 -19.47 13.75 3.61
C ASP A 94 -18.48 14.81 3.12
N ASN A 95 -17.97 15.70 3.98
CA ASN A 95 -17.04 16.77 3.59
C ASN A 95 -15.69 16.60 4.25
N PHE A 96 -14.63 16.73 3.45
CA PHE A 96 -13.25 16.63 3.93
C PHE A 96 -12.38 17.75 3.36
N ASP A 97 -11.46 18.24 4.20
CA ASP A 97 -10.40 19.20 3.86
C ASP A 97 -9.07 18.46 3.64
N THR A 98 -8.21 18.99 2.78
CA THR A 98 -6.85 18.48 2.55
C THR A 98 -5.76 19.15 3.38
N ASN A 99 -6.12 19.80 4.49
CA ASN A 99 -5.20 20.44 5.44
C ASN A 99 -4.14 21.35 4.77
N GLY A 100 -4.57 22.19 3.82
CA GLY A 100 -3.70 23.23 3.27
C GLY A 100 -2.65 22.77 2.25
N ASP A 101 -2.73 21.56 1.69
CA ASP A 101 -2.17 21.33 0.35
C ASP A 101 -2.92 22.27 -0.60
N THR A 102 -2.23 23.31 -1.08
CA THR A 102 -2.77 24.60 -1.62
C THR A 102 -3.55 24.53 -2.94
N ASN A 103 -4.24 23.42 -3.19
CA ASN A 103 -5.34 23.30 -4.13
C ASN A 103 -6.51 22.70 -3.34
N THR A 104 -7.45 23.53 -2.88
CA THR A 104 -8.58 23.11 -2.06
C THR A 104 -9.31 21.93 -2.71
N ILE A 105 -9.13 20.74 -2.13
CA ILE A 105 -9.96 19.59 -2.43
C ILE A 105 -11.10 19.65 -1.43
N GLU A 106 -12.28 20.05 -1.89
CA GLU A 106 -13.51 19.72 -1.17
C GLU A 106 -13.91 18.33 -1.66
N ALA A 107 -13.43 17.31 -0.95
CA ALA A 107 -13.91 15.96 -1.19
C ALA A 107 -15.33 15.85 -0.61
N ILE A 108 -16.32 16.26 -1.39
CA ILE A 108 -17.74 16.20 -1.02
C ILE A 108 -18.31 14.84 -1.46
N PHE A 109 -18.25 13.84 -0.58
CA PHE A 109 -18.91 12.55 -0.73
C PHE A 109 -20.43 12.67 -0.55
N GLU A 110 -21.11 13.53 -1.31
CA GLU A 110 -22.58 13.62 -1.29
C GLU A 110 -23.18 12.28 -1.73
N TRP A 111 -23.81 11.56 -0.80
CA TRP A 111 -24.61 10.38 -1.15
C TRP A 111 -25.91 10.83 -1.82
N SER A 112 -26.10 10.42 -3.08
CA SER A 112 -27.36 10.62 -3.78
C SER A 112 -28.26 9.39 -3.62
N ALA A 113 -29.36 9.52 -2.89
CA ALA A 113 -30.37 8.46 -2.73
C ALA A 113 -30.90 7.92 -4.06
N SER A 114 -31.10 8.81 -5.04
CA SER A 114 -31.65 8.48 -6.35
C SER A 114 -30.66 7.76 -7.26
N SER A 115 -29.35 7.94 -7.05
CA SER A 115 -28.32 7.35 -7.92
C SER A 115 -27.38 6.36 -7.22
N SER A 116 -27.42 6.27 -5.88
CA SER A 116 -26.51 5.47 -5.04
C SER A 116 -25.03 5.73 -5.32
N LYS A 117 -24.65 7.01 -5.49
CA LYS A 117 -23.30 7.44 -5.91
C LYS A 117 -22.74 8.53 -5.00
N TYR A 118 -21.41 8.71 -5.08
CA TYR A 118 -20.65 9.77 -4.43
C TYR A 118 -20.13 10.76 -5.47
N PHE A 119 -19.82 11.98 -5.04
CA PHE A 119 -19.14 12.97 -5.88
C PHE A 119 -17.79 13.32 -5.27
N LEU A 120 -16.90 13.89 -6.07
CA LEU A 120 -15.69 14.52 -5.59
C LEU A 120 -15.52 15.82 -6.37
N GLU A 121 -15.25 16.91 -5.68
CA GLU A 121 -14.89 18.17 -6.32
C GLU A 121 -13.39 18.41 -6.19
N PHE A 122 -12.73 18.59 -7.34
CA PHE A 122 -11.29 18.87 -7.40
C PHE A 122 -11.07 20.16 -8.18
N ASN A 123 -10.50 21.19 -7.54
CA ASN A 123 -10.25 22.51 -8.14
C ASN A 123 -11.50 23.13 -8.82
N GLY A 124 -12.67 23.05 -8.16
CA GLY A 124 -13.94 23.54 -8.72
C GLY A 124 -14.53 22.65 -9.82
N LYS A 125 -13.90 21.52 -10.15
CA LYS A 125 -14.42 20.53 -11.09
C LYS A 125 -15.04 19.38 -10.31
N LYS A 126 -16.37 19.41 -10.19
CA LYS A 126 -17.15 18.29 -9.67
C LYS A 126 -17.13 17.13 -10.65
N THR A 127 -16.56 16.00 -10.26
CA THR A 127 -16.61 14.75 -11.02
C THR A 127 -17.35 13.69 -10.20
N ARG A 128 -18.02 12.77 -10.90
CA ARG A 128 -18.84 11.75 -10.26
C ARG A 128 -17.97 10.53 -9.94
N PHE A 129 -18.04 10.07 -8.71
CA PHE A 129 -17.34 8.90 -8.21
C PHE A 129 -18.32 7.75 -8.02
N GLU A 130 -18.06 6.65 -8.69
CA GLU A 130 -18.85 5.44 -8.51
C GLU A 130 -18.02 4.51 -7.63
N ALA A 131 -18.49 4.28 -6.40
CA ALA A 131 -17.93 3.28 -5.51
C ALA A 131 -17.96 1.94 -6.24
N ILE A 132 -16.81 1.30 -6.36
CA ILE A 132 -16.73 -0.06 -6.88
C ILE A 132 -17.26 -0.95 -5.76
N LYS A 133 -18.47 -1.49 -5.94
CA LYS A 133 -19.04 -2.46 -5.01
C LYS A 133 -18.04 -3.60 -4.79
N GLN A 134 -17.93 -4.09 -3.56
CA GLN A 134 -17.01 -5.18 -3.26
C GLN A 134 -17.30 -6.42 -4.13
N ASP A 135 -18.58 -6.71 -4.40
CA ASP A 135 -19.01 -7.79 -5.30
C ASP A 135 -18.66 -7.55 -6.79
N SER A 136 -18.29 -6.32 -7.16
CA SER A 136 -17.76 -6.02 -8.50
C SER A 136 -16.23 -5.94 -8.55
N LEU A 137 -15.54 -6.19 -7.44
CA LEU A 137 -14.11 -6.49 -7.47
C LEU A 137 -13.93 -7.84 -8.16
N TYR A 138 -12.85 -7.98 -8.94
CA TYR A 138 -12.54 -9.23 -9.64
C TYR A 138 -11.92 -10.30 -8.71
N TYR A 139 -11.92 -10.05 -7.40
CA TYR A 139 -11.27 -10.86 -6.38
C TYR A 139 -11.97 -10.74 -5.02
N ASN A 140 -11.85 -11.78 -4.20
CA ASN A 140 -12.16 -11.74 -2.76
C ASN A 140 -10.94 -11.25 -1.98
N GLN A 141 -11.18 -10.60 -0.84
CA GLN A 141 -10.13 -10.21 0.10
C GLN A 141 -10.43 -10.78 1.49
N ARG A 142 -9.40 -11.26 2.19
CA ARG A 142 -9.52 -11.70 3.59
C ARG A 142 -8.25 -11.43 4.37
N GLU A 143 -8.40 -11.05 5.63
CA GLU A 143 -7.27 -11.00 6.55
C GLU A 143 -6.79 -12.43 6.85
N VAL A 144 -5.48 -12.59 6.94
CA VAL A 144 -4.83 -13.85 7.27
C VAL A 144 -3.81 -13.64 8.37
N ASN A 145 -3.57 -14.70 9.15
CA ASN A 145 -2.53 -14.73 10.15
C ASN A 145 -1.66 -15.97 9.95
N TYR A 146 -0.38 -15.82 10.17
CA TYR A 146 0.62 -16.87 10.08
C TYR A 146 1.75 -16.58 11.08
N TYR A 147 2.70 -17.51 11.21
CA TYR A 147 3.70 -17.45 12.28
C TYR A 147 5.10 -17.64 11.73
N ASN A 148 6.04 -16.82 12.21
CA ASN A 148 7.46 -17.05 12.11
C ASN A 148 8.00 -17.33 13.52
N GLY A 149 8.22 -18.61 13.84
CA GLY A 149 8.42 -19.04 15.22
C GLY A 149 7.25 -18.62 16.11
N ASP A 150 7.53 -17.88 17.18
CA ASP A 150 6.52 -17.38 18.11
C ASP A 150 5.90 -16.03 17.68
N ILE A 151 6.40 -15.41 16.62
CA ILE A 151 5.89 -14.11 16.13
C ILE A 151 4.66 -14.34 15.26
N LYS A 152 3.51 -13.85 15.72
CA LYS A 152 2.29 -13.77 14.91
C LYS A 152 2.39 -12.63 13.90
N LEU A 153 2.30 -12.96 12.63
CA LEU A 153 2.26 -12.03 11.51
C LEU A 153 0.85 -11.99 10.92
N SER A 154 0.49 -10.85 10.34
CA SER A 154 -0.79 -10.63 9.69
C SER A 154 -0.58 -10.16 8.26
N GLY A 155 -1.56 -10.41 7.40
CA GLY A 155 -1.57 -9.89 6.03
C GLY A 155 -2.97 -9.86 5.43
N LEU A 156 -3.08 -9.29 4.24
CA LEU A 156 -4.29 -9.31 3.41
C LEU A 156 -4.05 -10.24 2.22
N LEU A 157 -4.92 -11.24 2.08
CA LEU A 157 -4.92 -12.15 0.95
C LEU A 157 -5.98 -11.71 -0.06
N LEU A 158 -5.54 -11.39 -1.27
CA LEU A 158 -6.39 -11.07 -2.42
C LEU A 158 -6.47 -12.30 -3.34
N GLN A 159 -7.65 -12.88 -3.46
CA GLN A 159 -7.90 -14.11 -4.23
C GLN A 159 -8.82 -13.83 -5.42
N PRO A 160 -8.30 -13.79 -6.66
CA PRO A 160 -9.11 -13.54 -7.84
C PRO A 160 -10.11 -14.66 -8.11
N TYR A 161 -11.24 -14.28 -8.71
CA TYR A 161 -12.22 -15.24 -9.19
C TYR A 161 -11.69 -16.03 -10.40
N THR A 162 -11.01 -15.33 -11.33
CA THR A 162 -10.32 -15.96 -12.46
C THR A 162 -8.84 -16.12 -12.13
N LYS A 163 -8.37 -17.35 -11.96
CA LYS A 163 -7.05 -17.66 -11.40
C LYS A 163 -6.05 -18.03 -12.49
N LYS A 164 -4.86 -17.42 -12.46
CA LYS A 164 -3.70 -17.81 -13.29
C LYS A 164 -2.79 -18.85 -12.62
N ASN A 165 -3.14 -19.31 -11.42
CA ASN A 165 -2.33 -20.19 -10.58
C ASN A 165 -0.93 -19.62 -10.30
N ILE A 166 -0.88 -18.30 -10.08
CA ILE A 166 0.30 -17.55 -9.67
C ILE A 166 -0.06 -16.83 -8.38
N ALA A 167 0.81 -16.93 -7.38
CA ALA A 167 0.76 -16.17 -6.16
C ALA A 167 1.97 -15.23 -6.06
N VAL A 168 1.77 -14.01 -5.58
CA VAL A 168 2.84 -13.05 -5.32
C VAL A 168 2.79 -12.60 -3.86
N ILE A 169 3.92 -12.67 -3.18
CA ILE A 169 4.08 -12.21 -1.79
C ILE A 169 4.91 -10.93 -1.80
N PHE A 170 4.40 -9.91 -1.12
CA PHE A 170 5.04 -8.61 -1.07
C PHE A 170 6.07 -8.54 0.07
N ILE A 171 7.21 -7.90 -0.20
CA ILE A 171 8.26 -7.63 0.77
C ILE A 171 8.48 -6.12 0.84
N HIS A 172 8.14 -5.56 1.99
CA HIS A 172 8.21 -4.12 2.24
C HIS A 172 9.64 -3.60 2.30
N GLY A 173 9.85 -2.40 1.77
CA GLY A 173 11.07 -1.61 1.91
C GLY A 173 11.37 -1.16 3.34
N SER A 174 12.37 -0.29 3.49
CA SER A 174 12.83 0.19 4.79
C SER A 174 11.78 1.04 5.50
N GLY A 175 11.84 1.04 6.83
CA GLY A 175 10.93 1.83 7.66
C GLY A 175 9.63 1.10 7.98
N LEU A 176 8.74 1.85 8.61
CA LEU A 176 7.44 1.38 9.05
C LEU A 176 6.49 1.27 7.84
N SER A 177 5.92 0.09 7.61
CA SER A 177 4.94 -0.11 6.53
C SER A 177 4.06 -1.32 6.82
N ASP A 178 2.81 -1.24 6.39
CA ASP A 178 1.81 -2.31 6.48
C ASP A 178 0.99 -2.37 5.19
N ARG A 179 -0.05 -3.22 5.19
CA ARG A 179 -0.94 -3.40 4.04
C ARG A 179 -1.65 -2.14 3.56
N ASP A 180 -1.79 -1.12 4.42
CA ASP A 180 -2.50 0.12 4.08
C ASP A 180 -1.59 1.11 3.34
N ASN A 181 -0.31 0.78 3.18
CA ASN A 181 0.58 1.52 2.32
C ASN A 181 0.08 1.44 0.87
N PHE A 182 -0.32 2.63 0.40
CA PHE A 182 -0.95 2.86 -0.88
C PHE A 182 -0.22 2.26 -2.08
N TRP A 183 1.12 2.36 -2.12
CA TRP A 183 1.88 1.84 -3.24
C TRP A 183 1.75 0.32 -3.35
N TYR A 184 1.86 -0.39 -2.23
CA TYR A 184 1.76 -1.85 -2.24
C TYR A 184 0.34 -2.33 -2.49
N MET A 185 -0.66 -1.69 -1.87
CA MET A 185 -2.07 -1.99 -2.10
C MET A 185 -2.47 -1.81 -3.57
N TYR A 186 -1.96 -0.78 -4.23
CA TYR A 186 -2.19 -0.57 -5.66
C TYR A 186 -1.70 -1.74 -6.50
N GLN A 187 -0.44 -2.15 -6.31
CA GLN A 187 0.10 -3.25 -7.10
C GLN A 187 -0.59 -4.57 -6.74
N ALA A 188 -0.95 -4.76 -5.47
CA ALA A 188 -1.71 -5.92 -5.04
C ALA A 188 -3.09 -5.99 -5.73
N ASP A 189 -3.85 -4.88 -5.75
CA ASP A 189 -5.13 -4.78 -6.47
C ASP A 189 -4.95 -5.02 -7.97
N TYR A 190 -3.97 -4.36 -8.59
CA TYR A 190 -3.71 -4.51 -10.02
C TYR A 190 -3.42 -5.97 -10.38
N LEU A 191 -2.53 -6.64 -9.65
CA LEU A 191 -2.21 -8.04 -9.85
C LEU A 191 -3.43 -8.94 -9.62
N ALA A 192 -4.20 -8.69 -8.55
CA ALA A 192 -5.41 -9.43 -8.23
C ALA A 192 -6.47 -9.31 -9.32
N ARG A 193 -6.74 -8.12 -9.85
CA ARG A 193 -7.67 -7.93 -10.98
C ARG A 193 -7.23 -8.67 -12.24
N HIS A 194 -5.92 -8.90 -12.40
CA HIS A 194 -5.33 -9.63 -13.53
C HIS A 194 -5.12 -11.13 -13.26
N GLY A 195 -5.79 -11.66 -12.22
CA GLY A 195 -5.88 -13.09 -11.96
C GLY A 195 -4.72 -13.68 -11.17
N ILE A 196 -3.92 -12.84 -10.50
CA ILE A 196 -2.81 -13.25 -9.65
C ILE A 196 -3.25 -13.18 -8.19
N THR A 197 -3.04 -14.26 -7.42
CA THR A 197 -3.28 -14.22 -5.97
C THR A 197 -2.19 -13.39 -5.32
N VAL A 198 -2.54 -12.49 -4.40
CA VAL A 198 -1.56 -11.64 -3.72
C VAL A 198 -1.67 -11.79 -2.22
N LEU A 199 -0.55 -12.02 -1.55
CA LEU A 199 -0.43 -11.86 -0.11
C LEU A 199 0.35 -10.58 0.16
N LEU A 200 -0.35 -9.58 0.68
CA LEU A 200 0.21 -8.31 1.10
C LEU A 200 0.35 -8.32 2.64
N PRO A 201 1.55 -8.52 3.20
CA PRO A 201 1.72 -8.67 4.64
C PRO A 201 1.71 -7.32 5.37
N ASP A 202 1.44 -7.33 6.67
CA ASP A 202 1.94 -6.26 7.54
C ASP A 202 3.37 -6.61 7.93
N LYS A 203 4.31 -5.67 7.75
CA LYS A 203 5.70 -5.89 8.18
C LYS A 203 5.71 -6.23 9.68
N ARG A 204 6.59 -7.13 10.12
CA ARG A 204 6.82 -7.43 11.55
C ARG A 204 6.82 -6.14 12.37
N GLY A 205 6.06 -6.07 13.45
CA GLY A 205 5.93 -4.86 14.29
C GLY A 205 5.19 -3.67 13.65
N CYS A 206 4.49 -3.88 12.54
CA CYS A 206 3.63 -2.90 11.88
C CYS A 206 2.20 -3.47 11.73
N GLY A 207 1.21 -2.60 11.52
CA GLY A 207 -0.18 -3.02 11.35
C GLY A 207 -0.65 -3.95 12.48
N LYS A 208 -1.10 -5.16 12.11
CA LYS A 208 -1.52 -6.22 13.04
C LYS A 208 -0.45 -7.28 13.29
N SER A 209 0.74 -7.16 12.69
CA SER A 209 1.88 -8.05 12.92
C SER A 209 2.58 -7.71 14.23
N PHE A 210 2.93 -8.73 15.00
CA PHE A 210 3.66 -8.59 16.26
C PHE A 210 5.17 -8.42 16.00
N GLY A 211 5.94 -8.15 17.06
CA GLY A 211 7.39 -7.98 17.02
C GLY A 211 7.81 -6.52 16.82
N GLU A 212 9.08 -6.31 16.46
CA GLU A 212 9.69 -4.99 16.31
C GLU A 212 10.41 -4.88 14.97
N TRP A 213 9.96 -3.99 14.07
CA TRP A 213 10.59 -3.84 12.75
C TRP A 213 11.99 -3.23 12.82
N HIS A 214 12.22 -2.34 13.78
CA HIS A 214 13.42 -1.50 13.82
C HIS A 214 14.67 -2.23 14.34
N THR A 215 14.49 -3.36 15.03
CA THR A 215 15.57 -4.25 15.49
C THR A 215 15.74 -5.49 14.62
N ALA A 216 14.81 -5.74 13.69
CA ALA A 216 14.83 -6.92 12.83
C ALA A 216 15.87 -6.79 11.71
N SER A 217 16.57 -7.90 11.44
CA SER A 217 17.57 -8.00 10.38
C SER A 217 16.95 -8.30 9.01
N PHE A 218 17.76 -8.29 7.95
CA PHE A 218 17.28 -8.78 6.63
C PHE A 218 16.95 -10.26 6.64
N ASN A 219 17.67 -11.06 7.46
CA ASN A 219 17.34 -12.47 7.65
C ASN A 219 15.96 -12.62 8.31
N ASP A 220 15.67 -11.83 9.34
CA ASP A 220 14.35 -11.83 9.98
C ASP A 220 13.22 -11.57 8.98
N PHE A 221 13.35 -10.53 8.15
CA PHE A 221 12.34 -10.22 7.12
C PHE A 221 12.27 -11.29 6.02
N ALA A 222 13.38 -11.93 5.69
CA ALA A 222 13.38 -13.06 4.76
C ALA A 222 12.62 -14.26 5.36
N GLU A 223 12.83 -14.59 6.63
CA GLU A 223 12.09 -15.66 7.31
C GLU A 223 10.58 -15.32 7.45
N ASP A 224 10.22 -14.04 7.61
CA ASP A 224 8.81 -13.60 7.59
C ASP A 224 8.16 -13.86 6.23
N ALA A 225 8.86 -13.56 5.13
CA ALA A 225 8.40 -13.84 3.78
C ALA A 225 8.34 -15.35 3.50
N ILE A 226 9.30 -16.15 3.99
CA ILE A 226 9.27 -17.62 3.87
C ILE A 226 8.07 -18.20 4.65
N SER A 227 7.78 -17.68 5.83
CA SER A 227 6.60 -18.08 6.62
C SER A 227 5.30 -17.75 5.88
N ALA A 228 5.27 -16.64 5.13
CA ALA A 228 4.16 -16.28 4.25
C ALA A 228 4.02 -17.26 3.06
N ILE A 229 5.14 -17.68 2.44
CA ILE A 229 5.15 -18.73 1.41
C ILE A 229 4.54 -20.02 1.96
N GLN A 230 5.05 -20.50 3.09
CA GLN A 230 4.59 -21.73 3.73
C GLN A 230 3.11 -21.66 4.13
N PHE A 231 2.63 -20.49 4.55
CA PHE A 231 1.21 -20.27 4.80
C PHE A 231 0.37 -20.49 3.52
N LEU A 232 0.78 -19.92 2.38
CA LEU A 232 0.10 -20.12 1.11
C LEU A 232 0.15 -21.57 0.62
N GLU A 233 1.27 -22.27 0.85
CA GLU A 233 1.40 -23.67 0.46
C GLU A 233 0.46 -24.62 1.21
N ARG A 234 0.12 -24.29 2.47
CA ARG A 234 -0.84 -25.06 3.26
C ARG A 234 -2.29 -24.84 2.81
N ASP A 235 -2.56 -23.78 2.06
CA ASP A 235 -3.86 -23.58 1.44
C ASP A 235 -3.98 -24.53 0.24
N SER A 236 -4.86 -25.53 0.33
CA SER A 236 -5.03 -26.54 -0.71
C SER A 236 -5.35 -25.95 -2.08
N TYR A 237 -5.94 -24.74 -2.12
CA TYR A 237 -6.24 -24.03 -3.36
C TYR A 237 -5.02 -23.36 -4.00
N ILE A 238 -3.96 -23.10 -3.23
CA ILE A 238 -2.77 -22.33 -3.67
C ILE A 238 -1.51 -23.22 -3.68
N SER A 239 -1.53 -24.37 -3.02
CA SER A 239 -0.41 -25.32 -2.92
C SER A 239 0.31 -25.68 -4.23
N TYR A 240 -0.38 -25.61 -5.37
CA TYR A 240 0.15 -25.90 -6.71
C TYR A 240 0.49 -24.66 -7.54
N TYR A 241 0.36 -23.46 -6.98
CA TYR A 241 0.62 -22.22 -7.70
C TYR A 241 2.12 -22.00 -7.86
N LYS A 242 2.49 -21.28 -8.91
CA LYS A 242 3.82 -20.66 -8.97
C LYS A 242 3.87 -19.50 -7.98
N ILE A 243 4.91 -19.45 -7.15
CA ILE A 243 5.07 -18.45 -6.10
C ILE A 243 6.17 -17.47 -6.48
N GLY A 244 5.82 -16.21 -6.60
CA GLY A 244 6.78 -15.12 -6.74
C GLY A 244 6.87 -14.26 -5.49
N VAL A 245 8.00 -13.57 -5.35
CA VAL A 245 8.17 -12.51 -4.35
C VAL A 245 8.40 -11.17 -5.04
N LEU A 246 7.75 -10.12 -4.54
CA LEU A 246 7.91 -8.75 -5.03
C LEU A 246 8.53 -7.89 -3.94
N GLY A 247 9.73 -7.38 -4.18
CA GLY A 247 10.47 -6.56 -3.24
C GLY A 247 10.64 -5.12 -3.73
N LEU A 248 10.43 -4.13 -2.86
CA LEU A 248 10.71 -2.72 -3.16
C LEU A 248 11.83 -2.18 -2.27
N SER A 249 12.81 -1.47 -2.84
CA SER A 249 13.91 -0.85 -2.09
C SER A 249 14.65 -1.90 -1.23
N GLN A 250 14.71 -1.77 0.10
CA GLN A 250 15.22 -2.80 1.02
C GLN A 250 14.58 -4.18 0.76
N GLY A 251 13.29 -4.21 0.39
CA GLY A 251 12.57 -5.43 0.05
C GLY A 251 13.12 -6.13 -1.19
N GLY A 252 13.73 -5.40 -2.14
CA GLY A 252 14.40 -5.97 -3.30
C GLY A 252 15.58 -6.84 -2.88
N TRP A 253 16.45 -6.34 -2.00
CA TRP A 253 17.56 -7.14 -1.45
C TRP A 253 17.07 -8.36 -0.65
N ILE A 254 16.01 -8.18 0.14
CA ILE A 254 15.41 -9.28 0.91
C ILE A 254 14.79 -10.31 -0.04
N SER A 255 14.20 -9.92 -1.17
CA SER A 255 13.58 -10.85 -2.13
C SER A 255 14.60 -11.85 -2.72
N HIS A 256 15.81 -11.39 -3.03
CA HIS A 256 16.92 -12.25 -3.44
C HIS A 256 17.36 -13.20 -2.32
N LEU A 257 17.41 -12.69 -1.08
CA LEU A 257 17.73 -13.53 0.08
C LEU A 257 16.66 -14.61 0.33
N VAL A 258 15.38 -14.29 0.13
CA VAL A 258 14.27 -15.26 0.21
C VAL A 258 14.40 -16.33 -0.86
N ALA A 259 14.65 -15.94 -2.11
CA ALA A 259 14.86 -16.88 -3.22
C ALA A 259 16.09 -17.77 -3.02
N HIS A 260 17.14 -17.26 -2.37
CA HIS A 260 18.30 -18.06 -2.01
C HIS A 260 17.99 -19.09 -0.90
N LYS A 261 17.12 -18.75 0.05
CA LYS A 261 16.78 -19.59 1.21
C LYS A 261 15.62 -20.56 0.97
N SER A 262 14.79 -20.32 -0.05
CA SER A 262 13.60 -21.11 -0.34
C SER A 262 13.55 -21.50 -1.81
N GLU A 263 13.65 -22.79 -2.07
CA GLU A 263 13.47 -23.38 -3.41
C GLU A 263 12.04 -23.21 -3.95
N ARG A 264 11.12 -22.73 -3.11
CA ARG A 264 9.73 -22.52 -3.49
C ARG A 264 9.47 -21.20 -4.22
N VAL A 265 10.45 -20.32 -4.30
CA VAL A 265 10.33 -19.08 -5.09
C VAL A 265 10.59 -19.40 -6.56
N ASP A 266 9.56 -19.31 -7.39
CA ASP A 266 9.62 -19.51 -8.83
C ASP A 266 10.15 -18.27 -9.58
N PHE A 267 9.96 -17.06 -9.04
CA PHE A 267 10.43 -15.82 -9.65
C PHE A 267 10.49 -14.64 -8.66
N ILE A 268 11.27 -13.61 -9.01
CA ILE A 268 11.42 -12.35 -8.26
C ILE A 268 10.93 -11.19 -9.13
N ILE A 269 10.33 -10.17 -8.49
CA ILE A 269 10.06 -8.86 -9.07
C ILE A 269 10.75 -7.82 -8.17
N ASP A 270 11.77 -7.12 -8.67
CA ASP A 270 12.56 -6.13 -7.92
C ASP A 270 12.82 -4.81 -8.69
#